data_AF-A0A7S0HLG6-F1
#
_entry.id   AF-A0A7S0HLG6-F1
#
_cell.length_a   1.000
_cell.length_b   1.000
_cell.length_c   1.000
_cell.angle_alpha   90.00
_cell.angle_beta   90.00
_cell.angle_gamma   90.00
#
_symmetry.space_group_name_H-M   'P 1'
#
loop_
_entity.id
_entity.type
_entity.pdbx_description
1 polymer ?
#
loop_
_entity_poly.entity_id
_entity_poly.type
_entity_poly.pdbx_seq_one_letter_code
_entity_poly.pdbx_strand_id
1 'polypeptide(L)'
;RTSGGAIDTDLVLGMQPVRLLTIAVLAALQCSSHAYTMHSGLLRSSSAGHATQLRVAMQASVSPCVIKVVGVGGGGGNAINRMIQFGQADKDAVEYWAINTDIQALDASLSPNRLGLGAGTSRGLGAGGNPEMGGASAEESYDQISQMVSDSDMVFVVAGMGGGTGTGAAPVVAQAARAAGCLTVGVVTKPFMFEGQRRMRQAEAGIAKLKQQVDAIIVVSNDKL
;
A
#
# COMPACT_ATOMS: atom_id res chain seq x y z
N ARG A 1 0.35 26.31 37.11
CA ARG A 1 1.41 26.34 36.09
C ARG A 1 1.57 24.92 35.58
N THR A 2 1.19 24.70 34.34
CA THR A 2 1.16 23.43 33.62
C THR A 2 2.54 23.14 33.01
N SER A 3 3.13 21.99 33.35
CA SER A 3 4.21 21.35 32.61
C SER A 3 3.74 19.91 32.42
N GLY A 4 3.11 19.60 31.29
CA GLY A 4 3.86 19.29 30.07
C GLY A 4 4.13 17.78 30.11
N GLY A 5 3.10 17.00 29.80
CA GLY A 5 3.17 15.54 29.77
C GLY A 5 4.21 15.10 28.76
N ALA A 6 5.35 14.61 29.26
CA ALA A 6 6.29 13.86 28.46
C ALA A 6 5.56 12.61 27.99
N ILE A 7 5.22 12.58 26.71
CA ILE A 7 4.84 11.34 26.04
C ILE A 7 6.10 10.49 26.08
N ASP A 8 6.00 9.37 26.79
CA ASP A 8 7.05 8.38 26.98
C ASP A 8 7.67 7.99 25.63
N THR A 9 8.88 8.49 25.37
CA THR A 9 9.61 8.30 24.10
C THR A 9 10.09 6.87 23.91
N ASP A 10 9.98 6.02 24.94
CA ASP A 10 10.37 4.61 24.88
C ASP A 10 9.30 3.71 24.25
N LEU A 11 8.08 4.22 23.99
CA LEU A 11 7.03 3.53 23.21
C LEU A 11 7.15 3.74 21.68
N VAL A 12 8.17 4.46 21.23
CA VAL A 12 8.41 4.85 19.83
C VAL A 12 9.46 3.95 19.15
N LEU A 13 10.24 3.17 19.92
CA LEU A 13 11.44 2.48 19.44
C LEU A 13 11.22 1.04 18.93
N GLY A 14 9.99 0.50 18.97
CA GLY A 14 9.71 -0.89 18.57
C GLY A 14 8.87 -1.09 17.29
N MET A 15 8.44 -0.02 16.60
CA MET A 15 7.35 -0.12 15.62
C MET A 15 7.72 0.39 14.21
N GLN A 16 8.32 -0.57 13.50
CA GLN A 16 8.78 -0.68 12.12
C GLN A 16 7.70 -0.30 11.04
N PRO A 17 8.09 -0.12 9.74
CA PRO A 17 7.37 0.39 8.54
C PRO A 17 5.83 0.27 8.45
N VAL A 18 5.26 -0.70 9.13
CA VAL A 18 3.82 -0.86 9.37
C VAL A 18 3.19 0.41 9.94
N ARG A 19 3.78 1.08 10.94
CA ARG A 19 3.20 2.33 11.50
C ARG A 19 3.17 3.47 10.48
N LEU A 20 4.22 3.64 9.69
CA LEU A 20 4.29 4.70 8.69
C LEU A 20 3.27 4.46 7.56
N LEU A 21 3.11 3.20 7.16
CA LEU A 21 2.10 2.81 6.19
C LEU A 21 0.67 2.95 6.76
N THR A 22 0.43 2.55 8.02
CA THR A 22 -0.85 2.78 8.70
C THR A 22 -1.16 4.27 8.79
N ILE A 23 -0.18 5.13 9.11
CA ILE A 23 -0.37 6.58 9.11
C ILE A 23 -0.69 7.10 7.70
N ALA A 24 0.02 6.64 6.66
CA ALA A 24 -0.25 7.05 5.28
C ALA A 24 -1.65 6.65 4.82
N VAL A 25 -2.09 5.43 5.15
CA VAL A 25 -3.43 4.92 4.84
C VAL A 25 -4.49 5.68 5.64
N LEU A 26 -4.29 5.91 6.94
CA LEU A 26 -5.21 6.69 7.78
C LEU A 26 -5.29 8.14 7.31
N ALA A 27 -4.18 8.76 6.88
CA ALA A 27 -4.19 10.11 6.32
C ALA A 27 -4.98 10.16 5.01
N ALA A 28 -4.86 9.14 4.14
CA ALA A 28 -5.66 9.03 2.93
C ALA A 28 -7.16 8.91 3.24
N LEU A 29 -7.54 8.07 4.22
CA LEU A 29 -8.93 7.91 4.70
C LEU A 29 -9.49 9.17 5.39
N GLN A 30 -8.64 9.91 6.10
CA GLN A 30 -9.03 11.16 6.74
C GLN A 30 -9.19 12.29 5.73
N CYS A 31 -8.42 12.30 4.64
CA CYS A 31 -8.56 13.29 3.57
C CYS A 31 -9.90 13.15 2.83
N SER A 32 -10.35 11.92 2.60
CA SER A 32 -11.70 11.64 2.09
C SER A 32 -12.80 12.00 3.10
N SER A 33 -12.55 11.86 4.40
CA SER A 33 -13.50 12.25 5.47
C SER A 33 -13.52 13.76 5.79
N HIS A 34 -12.41 14.50 5.66
CA HIS A 34 -12.38 15.96 5.90
C HIS A 34 -13.00 16.75 4.75
N ALA A 35 -12.91 16.26 3.51
CA ALA A 35 -13.70 16.77 2.39
C ALA A 35 -15.21 16.71 2.70
N TYR A 36 -15.65 15.66 3.41
CA TYR A 36 -17.03 15.49 3.87
C TYR A 36 -17.45 16.50 4.96
N THR A 37 -16.61 16.73 5.99
CA THR A 37 -16.94 17.67 7.09
C THR A 37 -16.84 19.16 6.70
N MET A 38 -15.85 19.53 5.88
CA MET A 38 -15.68 20.93 5.43
C MET A 38 -16.84 21.41 4.56
N HIS A 39 -17.46 20.51 3.78
CA HIS A 39 -18.62 20.87 2.96
C HIS A 39 -19.93 20.94 3.77
N SER A 40 -20.05 20.22 4.90
CA SER A 40 -21.22 20.30 5.78
C SER A 40 -21.16 21.50 6.75
N GLY A 41 -19.99 22.08 7.00
CA GLY A 41 -19.76 23.16 7.97
C GLY A 41 -20.04 24.58 7.48
N LEU A 42 -20.21 24.79 6.16
CA LEU A 42 -20.39 26.13 5.57
C LEU A 42 -21.86 26.62 5.54
N LEU A 43 -22.81 25.85 6.05
CA LEU A 43 -24.23 26.21 6.09
C LEU A 43 -24.70 26.51 7.52
N ARG A 44 -24.15 27.54 8.17
CA ARG A 44 -24.81 28.13 9.35
C ARG A 44 -24.75 29.67 9.41
N SER A 45 -25.96 30.23 9.29
CA SER A 45 -26.46 31.57 9.66
C SER A 45 -26.09 32.73 8.72
N SER A 46 -27.03 33.56 8.24
CA SER A 46 -28.02 34.32 9.04
C SER A 46 -29.15 35.00 8.20
N SER A 47 -30.31 35.14 8.84
CA SER A 47 -31.46 36.08 8.65
C SER A 47 -32.24 36.21 7.32
N ALA A 48 -33.47 35.66 7.35
CA ALA A 48 -34.78 36.22 7.00
C ALA A 48 -34.96 37.16 5.77
N GLY A 49 -35.70 36.67 4.76
CA GLY A 49 -36.41 37.49 3.77
C GLY A 49 -36.67 36.79 2.45
N HIS A 50 -37.92 36.37 2.21
CA HIS A 50 -38.57 36.00 0.94
C HIS A 50 -37.71 35.81 -0.33
N ALA A 51 -37.65 34.56 -0.84
CA ALA A 51 -38.26 34.15 -2.13
C ALA A 51 -37.56 32.93 -2.74
N THR A 52 -38.40 32.00 -3.19
CA THR A 52 -38.14 30.97 -4.20
C THR A 52 -37.31 29.76 -3.78
N GLN A 53 -38.01 28.63 -3.71
CA GLN A 53 -37.49 27.28 -3.72
C GLN A 53 -36.41 27.11 -4.80
N LEU A 54 -35.15 26.98 -4.38
CA LEU A 54 -34.19 26.14 -5.07
C LEU A 54 -33.57 25.23 -4.02
N ARG A 55 -34.33 24.21 -3.60
CA ARG A 55 -33.74 23.03 -2.96
C ARG A 55 -32.98 22.29 -4.05
N VAL A 56 -31.76 22.72 -4.35
CA VAL A 56 -30.79 21.84 -5.00
C VAL A 56 -30.46 20.79 -3.95
N ALA A 57 -31.16 19.66 -4.03
CA ALA A 57 -30.75 18.43 -3.35
C ALA A 57 -29.46 17.95 -4.01
N MET A 58 -28.35 18.63 -3.75
CA MET A 58 -27.02 18.08 -3.99
C MET A 58 -26.71 17.14 -2.82
N GLN A 59 -27.41 16.01 -2.79
CA GLN A 59 -26.80 14.80 -2.24
C GLN A 59 -25.71 14.41 -3.24
N ALA A 60 -24.54 15.06 -3.14
CA ALA A 60 -23.35 14.53 -3.75
C ALA A 60 -23.05 13.23 -3.01
N SER A 61 -23.50 12.11 -3.58
CA SER A 61 -23.01 10.78 -3.23
C SER A 61 -21.54 10.72 -3.66
N VAL A 62 -20.65 11.26 -2.84
CA VAL A 62 -19.22 11.02 -3.00
C VAL A 62 -19.01 9.57 -2.62
N SER A 63 -18.78 8.73 -3.62
CA SER A 63 -18.47 7.31 -3.43
C SER A 63 -17.27 7.18 -2.48
N PRO A 64 -17.27 6.22 -1.54
CA PRO A 64 -16.12 5.99 -0.68
C PRO A 64 -14.90 5.68 -1.54
N CYS A 65 -13.78 6.37 -1.27
CA CYS A 65 -12.50 6.16 -1.94
C CYS A 65 -12.06 4.70 -1.76
N VAL A 66 -11.88 3.96 -2.86
CA VAL A 66 -11.47 2.56 -2.84
C VAL A 66 -9.95 2.50 -2.75
N ILE A 67 -9.44 2.02 -1.61
CA ILE A 67 -8.00 1.90 -1.34
C ILE A 67 -7.61 0.43 -1.33
N LYS A 68 -6.64 0.05 -2.16
CA LYS A 68 -6.01 -1.27 -2.15
C LYS A 68 -4.59 -1.20 -1.60
N VAL A 69 -4.24 -2.13 -0.72
CA VAL A 69 -2.88 -2.29 -0.20
C VAL A 69 -2.34 -3.64 -0.64
N VAL A 70 -1.33 -3.61 -1.51
CA VAL A 70 -0.80 -4.78 -2.20
C VAL A 70 0.58 -5.13 -1.65
N GLY A 71 0.66 -6.21 -0.86
CA GLY A 71 1.92 -6.76 -0.35
C GLY A 71 2.55 -7.71 -1.35
N VAL A 72 3.74 -7.35 -1.85
CA VAL A 72 4.46 -8.11 -2.88
C VAL A 72 5.65 -8.87 -2.28
N GLY A 73 5.68 -10.18 -2.53
CA GLY A 73 6.69 -11.11 -2.01
C GLY A 73 6.59 -11.32 -0.50
N GLY A 74 7.52 -12.10 0.06
CA GLY A 74 7.48 -12.47 1.49
C GLY A 74 7.52 -11.28 2.44
N GLY A 75 8.36 -10.26 2.16
CA GLY A 75 8.44 -9.04 2.99
C GLY A 75 7.14 -8.22 2.95
N GLY A 76 6.54 -8.06 1.77
CA GLY A 76 5.26 -7.38 1.61
C GLY A 76 4.11 -8.14 2.26
N GLY A 77 4.03 -9.45 2.05
CA GLY A 77 3.02 -10.32 2.70
C GLY A 77 3.12 -10.30 4.23
N ASN A 78 4.33 -10.32 4.79
CA ASN A 78 4.53 -10.17 6.23
C ASN A 78 4.06 -8.80 6.75
N ALA A 79 4.25 -7.72 5.98
CA ALA A 79 3.75 -6.41 6.34
C ALA A 79 2.21 -6.37 6.32
N ILE A 80 1.58 -6.95 5.30
CA ILE A 80 0.11 -7.10 5.21
C ILE A 80 -0.43 -7.86 6.42
N ASN A 81 0.16 -9.01 6.77
CA ASN A 81 -0.27 -9.79 7.93
C ASN A 81 -0.24 -8.97 9.22
N ARG A 82 0.82 -8.19 9.43
CA ARG A 82 0.91 -7.29 10.60
C ARG A 82 -0.15 -6.20 10.56
N MET A 83 -0.41 -5.60 9.40
CA MET A 83 -1.48 -4.60 9.28
C MET A 83 -2.86 -5.17 9.59
N ILE A 84 -3.16 -6.39 9.12
CA ILE A 84 -4.42 -7.08 9.41
C ILE A 84 -4.53 -7.45 10.89
N GLN A 85 -3.43 -7.87 11.52
CA GLN A 85 -3.40 -8.24 12.94
C GLN A 85 -3.53 -7.03 13.88
N PHE A 86 -2.85 -5.93 13.58
CA PHE A 86 -2.79 -4.75 14.46
C PHE A 86 -3.78 -3.63 14.09
N GLY A 87 -4.33 -3.65 12.88
CA GLY A 87 -5.32 -2.68 12.41
C GLY A 87 -6.71 -2.95 12.98
N GLN A 88 -7.11 -2.20 14.01
CA GLN A 88 -8.49 -2.15 14.52
C GLN A 88 -9.38 -1.10 13.83
N ALA A 89 -8.83 -0.24 12.96
CA ALA A 89 -9.57 0.86 12.34
C ALA A 89 -9.90 0.54 10.87
N ASP A 90 -11.19 0.30 10.62
CA ASP A 90 -11.85 0.23 9.31
C ASP A 90 -11.39 -0.86 8.33
N LYS A 91 -11.67 -2.12 8.69
CA LYS A 91 -11.60 -3.27 7.76
C LYS A 91 -12.45 -3.08 6.49
N ASP A 92 -13.46 -2.22 6.55
CA ASP A 92 -14.39 -1.99 5.44
C ASP A 92 -13.88 -0.94 4.43
N ALA A 93 -12.83 -0.18 4.76
CA ALA A 93 -12.33 0.92 3.94
C ALA A 93 -11.06 0.59 3.13
N VAL A 94 -10.37 -0.51 3.46
CA VAL A 94 -9.08 -0.87 2.85
C VAL A 94 -9.08 -2.33 2.48
N GLU A 95 -8.84 -2.61 1.21
CA GLU A 95 -8.75 -3.96 0.69
C GLU A 95 -7.29 -4.41 0.61
N TYR A 96 -6.96 -5.45 1.38
CA TYR A 96 -5.61 -6.01 1.42
C TYR A 96 -5.45 -7.11 0.37
N TRP A 97 -4.29 -7.12 -0.30
CA TRP A 97 -3.88 -8.14 -1.27
C TRP A 97 -2.49 -8.65 -0.93
N ALA A 98 -2.32 -9.97 -0.95
CA ALA A 98 -1.01 -10.62 -0.86
C ALA A 98 -0.64 -11.26 -2.19
N ILE A 99 0.53 -10.93 -2.72
CA ILE A 99 1.00 -11.41 -4.02
C ILE A 99 2.37 -12.04 -3.88
N ASN A 100 2.55 -13.24 -4.40
CA ASN A 100 3.84 -13.92 -4.34
C ASN A 100 4.00 -14.96 -5.45
N THR A 101 5.25 -15.29 -5.79
CA THR A 101 5.61 -16.44 -6.63
C THR A 101 5.69 -17.74 -5.82
N ASP A 102 5.74 -17.64 -4.49
CA ASP A 102 5.78 -18.78 -3.57
C ASP A 102 4.37 -19.03 -3.03
N ILE A 103 3.79 -20.17 -3.40
CA ILE A 103 2.42 -20.55 -3.01
C ILE A 103 2.35 -20.86 -1.51
N GLN A 104 3.38 -21.48 -0.94
CA GLN A 104 3.40 -21.80 0.49
C GLN A 104 3.35 -20.53 1.34
N ALA A 105 4.10 -19.50 0.90
CA ALA A 105 4.05 -18.19 1.55
C ALA A 105 2.68 -17.50 1.39
N LEU A 106 1.97 -17.71 0.27
CA LEU A 106 0.61 -17.18 0.08
C LEU A 106 -0.42 -17.90 0.93
N ASP A 107 -0.31 -19.22 1.10
CA ASP A 107 -1.24 -20.01 1.92
C ASP A 107 -1.21 -19.55 3.38
N ALA A 108 -0.04 -19.14 3.87
CA ALA A 108 0.16 -18.58 5.21
C ALA A 108 -0.28 -17.10 5.35
N SER A 109 -0.75 -16.45 4.28
CA SER A 109 -1.23 -15.07 4.33
C SER A 109 -2.55 -14.96 5.10
N LEU A 110 -2.69 -13.90 5.89
CA LEU A 110 -3.94 -13.54 6.57
C LEU A 110 -4.87 -12.72 5.67
N SER A 111 -4.39 -12.27 4.51
CA SER A 111 -5.20 -11.56 3.53
C SER A 111 -6.25 -12.50 2.92
N PRO A 112 -7.53 -12.08 2.83
CA PRO A 112 -8.54 -12.85 2.10
C PRO A 112 -8.26 -12.83 0.60
N ASN A 113 -7.66 -11.76 0.07
CA ASN A 113 -7.33 -11.65 -1.34
C ASN A 113 -5.86 -12.00 -1.58
N ARG A 114 -5.62 -12.95 -2.49
CA ARG A 114 -4.31 -13.54 -2.76
C ARG A 114 -4.14 -13.77 -4.26
N LEU A 115 -2.94 -13.53 -4.76
CA LEU A 115 -2.58 -13.82 -6.15
C LEU A 115 -1.21 -14.49 -6.24
N GLY A 116 -1.19 -15.69 -6.83
CA GLY A 116 0.03 -16.37 -7.23
C GLY A 116 0.58 -15.79 -8.53
N LEU A 117 1.87 -15.48 -8.57
CA LEU A 117 2.54 -14.95 -9.76
C LEU A 117 3.30 -16.02 -10.52
N GLY A 118 3.22 -15.96 -11.86
CA GLY A 118 4.03 -16.76 -12.77
C GLY A 118 3.84 -18.25 -12.52
N ALA A 119 2.62 -18.76 -12.67
CA ALA A 119 2.31 -20.17 -12.49
C ALA A 119 3.15 -21.06 -13.42
N GLY A 120 3.47 -20.58 -14.64
CA GLY A 120 4.40 -21.21 -15.56
C GLY A 120 5.86 -20.98 -15.19
N THR A 121 6.24 -19.72 -14.92
CA THR A 121 7.65 -19.33 -14.68
C THR A 121 8.22 -19.87 -13.37
N SER A 122 7.51 -19.67 -12.25
CA SER A 122 7.98 -20.03 -10.92
C SER A 122 7.50 -21.40 -10.45
N ARG A 123 6.42 -21.92 -11.06
CA ARG A 123 5.73 -23.16 -10.65
C ARG A 123 5.36 -23.17 -9.16
N GLY A 124 5.14 -21.99 -8.58
CA GLY A 124 4.78 -21.82 -7.19
C GLY A 124 5.91 -22.02 -6.18
N LEU A 125 7.16 -22.15 -6.63
CA LEU A 125 8.34 -22.42 -5.79
C LEU A 125 9.08 -21.15 -5.37
N GLY A 126 8.61 -19.98 -5.80
CA GLY A 126 9.27 -18.72 -5.54
C GLY A 126 10.33 -18.32 -6.59
N ALA A 127 10.76 -17.06 -6.54
CA ALA A 127 11.75 -16.49 -7.47
C ALA A 127 13.21 -16.77 -7.07
N GLY A 128 13.48 -17.52 -6.00
CA GLY A 128 14.84 -17.91 -5.59
C GLY A 128 15.81 -16.76 -5.27
N GLY A 129 15.28 -15.58 -4.93
CA GLY A 129 16.11 -14.38 -4.72
C GLY A 129 16.61 -13.72 -6.01
N ASN A 130 16.09 -14.11 -7.17
CA ASN A 130 16.37 -13.50 -8.47
C ASN A 130 15.25 -12.48 -8.84
N PRO A 131 15.55 -11.17 -8.89
CA PRO A 131 14.58 -10.15 -9.30
C PRO A 131 14.07 -10.31 -10.73
N GLU A 132 14.87 -10.83 -11.66
CA GLU A 132 14.45 -11.03 -13.05
C GLU A 132 13.35 -12.08 -13.14
N MET A 133 13.51 -13.20 -12.42
CA MET A 133 12.46 -14.22 -12.28
C MET A 133 11.19 -13.66 -11.63
N GLY A 134 11.35 -12.80 -10.62
CA GLY A 134 10.22 -12.12 -9.97
C GLY A 134 9.47 -11.18 -10.91
N GLY A 135 10.20 -10.41 -11.72
CA GLY A 135 9.64 -9.52 -12.74
C GLY A 135 8.93 -10.29 -13.84
N ALA A 136 9.59 -11.29 -14.42
CA ALA A 136 9.00 -12.14 -15.47
C ALA A 136 7.73 -12.85 -14.99
N SER A 137 7.71 -13.32 -13.73
CA SER A 137 6.51 -13.93 -13.14
C SER A 137 5.36 -12.94 -12.99
N ALA A 138 5.66 -11.66 -12.71
CA ALA A 138 4.65 -10.61 -12.64
C ALA A 138 4.17 -10.18 -14.03
N GLU A 139 5.05 -10.12 -15.01
CA GLU A 139 4.72 -9.84 -16.41
C GLU A 139 3.82 -10.96 -17.00
N GLU A 140 4.11 -12.22 -16.70
CA GLU A 140 3.25 -13.36 -17.06
C GLU A 140 1.83 -13.20 -16.48
N SER A 141 1.73 -12.69 -15.26
CA SER A 141 0.48 -12.48 -14.54
C SER A 141 -0.10 -11.06 -14.70
N TYR A 142 0.37 -10.27 -15.68
CA TYR A 142 0.02 -8.85 -15.78
C TYR A 142 -1.48 -8.59 -15.90
N ASP A 143 -2.20 -9.41 -16.66
CA ASP A 143 -3.65 -9.26 -16.83
C ASP A 143 -4.39 -9.50 -15.49
N GLN A 144 -3.95 -10.48 -14.71
CA GLN A 144 -4.52 -10.77 -13.39
C GLN A 144 -4.23 -9.63 -12.40
N ILE A 145 -3.01 -9.08 -12.45
CA ILE A 145 -2.63 -7.91 -11.64
C ILE A 145 -3.47 -6.70 -12.04
N SER A 146 -3.68 -6.46 -13.33
CA SER A 146 -4.46 -5.35 -13.86
C SER A 146 -5.92 -5.42 -13.41
N GLN A 147 -6.52 -6.62 -13.46
CA GLN A 147 -7.86 -6.85 -12.92
C GLN A 147 -7.91 -6.67 -11.40
N MET A 148 -6.87 -7.11 -10.70
CA MET A 148 -6.80 -6.97 -9.24
C MET A 148 -6.73 -5.50 -8.80
N VAL A 149 -6.00 -4.63 -9.51
CA VAL A 149 -5.87 -3.21 -9.16
C VAL A 149 -6.98 -2.33 -9.74
N SER A 150 -7.85 -2.86 -10.62
CA SER A 150 -8.96 -2.09 -11.20
C SER A 150 -9.92 -1.58 -10.13
N ASP A 151 -10.73 -0.58 -10.51
CA ASP A 151 -11.79 -0.02 -9.67
C ASP A 151 -11.30 0.54 -8.33
N SER A 152 -10.01 0.92 -8.28
CA SER A 152 -9.37 1.49 -7.09
C SER A 152 -8.97 2.93 -7.39
N ASP A 153 -9.23 3.82 -6.44
CA ASP A 153 -8.76 5.21 -6.54
C ASP A 153 -7.27 5.30 -6.17
N MET A 154 -6.84 4.47 -5.22
CA MET A 154 -5.48 4.49 -4.69
C MET A 154 -4.94 3.09 -4.43
N VAL A 155 -3.68 2.86 -4.81
CA VAL A 155 -2.97 1.60 -4.60
C VAL A 155 -1.65 1.84 -3.88
N PHE A 156 -1.49 1.19 -2.73
CA PHE A 156 -0.22 1.11 -2.02
C PHE A 156 0.51 -0.18 -2.40
N VAL A 157 1.68 -0.06 -3.02
CA VAL A 157 2.55 -1.21 -3.34
C VAL A 157 3.60 -1.37 -2.25
N VAL A 158 3.48 -2.45 -1.47
CA VAL A 158 4.30 -2.69 -0.29
C VAL A 158 5.25 -3.85 -0.54
N ALA A 159 6.56 -3.64 -0.41
CA ALA A 159 7.54 -4.69 -0.67
C ALA A 159 8.81 -4.57 0.19
N GLY A 160 9.34 -5.74 0.59
CA GLY A 160 10.72 -5.84 1.06
C GLY A 160 11.66 -5.98 -0.13
N MET A 161 12.59 -5.04 -0.30
CA MET A 161 13.50 -5.00 -1.45
C MET A 161 14.77 -5.83 -1.17
N GLY A 162 15.43 -6.26 -2.24
CA GLY A 162 16.63 -7.10 -2.18
C GLY A 162 16.35 -8.60 -2.28
N GLY A 163 15.08 -9.03 -2.21
CA GLY A 163 14.66 -10.39 -2.56
C GLY A 163 14.44 -10.57 -4.07
N GLY A 164 13.86 -11.71 -4.47
CA GLY A 164 13.49 -11.95 -5.87
C GLY A 164 12.14 -11.33 -6.21
N THR A 165 11.07 -11.87 -5.63
CA THR A 165 9.68 -11.50 -5.94
C THR A 165 9.39 -10.03 -5.66
N GLY A 166 9.63 -9.54 -4.43
CA GLY A 166 9.34 -8.15 -4.07
C GLY A 166 10.07 -7.15 -4.98
N THR A 167 11.38 -7.34 -5.17
CA THR A 167 12.21 -6.46 -6.00
C THR A 167 11.81 -6.46 -7.47
N GLY A 168 11.47 -7.63 -8.01
CA GLY A 168 11.15 -7.81 -9.43
C GLY A 168 9.72 -7.45 -9.79
N ALA A 169 8.76 -7.88 -8.96
CA ALA A 169 7.34 -7.76 -9.24
C ALA A 169 6.74 -6.42 -8.82
N ALA A 170 7.28 -5.75 -7.78
CA ALA A 170 6.70 -4.49 -7.29
C ALA A 170 6.62 -3.39 -8.38
N PRO A 171 7.65 -3.17 -9.23
CA PRO A 171 7.54 -2.22 -10.34
C PRO A 171 6.43 -2.56 -11.34
N VAL A 172 6.21 -3.85 -11.62
CA VAL A 172 5.16 -4.31 -12.56
C VAL A 172 3.77 -4.10 -11.98
N VAL A 173 3.59 -4.39 -10.69
CA VAL A 173 2.33 -4.10 -9.98
C VAL A 173 2.01 -2.60 -9.98
N ALA A 174 3.02 -1.77 -9.71
CA ALA A 174 2.86 -0.32 -9.72
C ALA A 174 2.55 0.22 -11.12
N GLN A 175 3.17 -0.35 -12.16
CA GLN A 175 2.87 -0.03 -13.55
C GLN A 175 1.41 -0.34 -13.89
N ALA A 176 0.91 -1.52 -13.52
CA ALA A 176 -0.49 -1.90 -13.76
C ALA A 176 -1.46 -0.96 -13.04
N ALA A 177 -1.18 -0.59 -11.79
CA ALA A 177 -2.01 0.35 -11.03
C ALA A 177 -2.07 1.74 -11.68
N ARG A 178 -0.92 2.27 -12.14
CA ARG A 178 -0.90 3.56 -12.86
C ARG A 178 -1.60 3.49 -14.20
N ALA A 179 -1.45 2.39 -14.94
CA ALA A 179 -2.15 2.17 -16.20
C ALA A 179 -3.68 2.11 -16.01
N ALA A 180 -4.14 1.63 -14.84
CA ALA A 180 -5.55 1.65 -14.45
C ALA A 180 -6.04 3.03 -13.94
N GLY A 181 -5.16 4.03 -13.85
CA GLY A 181 -5.51 5.39 -13.40
C GLY A 181 -5.48 5.60 -11.88
N CYS A 182 -4.96 4.64 -11.11
CA CYS A 182 -4.90 4.74 -9.66
C CYS A 182 -3.76 5.67 -9.20
N LEU A 183 -4.00 6.45 -8.15
CA LEU A 183 -2.91 7.10 -7.41
C LEU A 183 -2.03 6.01 -6.77
N THR A 184 -0.78 5.90 -7.21
CA THR A 184 0.07 4.75 -6.87
C THR A 184 1.23 5.17 -5.98
N VAL A 185 1.29 4.60 -4.77
CA VAL A 185 2.32 4.89 -3.77
C VAL A 185 3.13 3.64 -3.47
N GLY A 186 4.45 3.70 -3.67
CA GLY A 186 5.36 2.62 -3.28
C GLY A 186 5.82 2.78 -1.84
N VAL A 187 5.69 1.74 -1.01
CA VAL A 187 6.20 1.71 0.37
C VAL A 187 7.12 0.52 0.53
N VAL A 188 8.42 0.78 0.57
CA VAL A 188 9.43 -0.27 0.45
C VAL A 188 10.50 -0.20 1.52
N THR A 189 11.02 -1.37 1.88
CA THR A 189 12.15 -1.47 2.83
C THR A 189 13.44 -1.88 2.12
N LYS A 190 14.56 -1.27 2.49
CA LYS A 190 15.90 -1.76 2.15
C LYS A 190 16.32 -2.84 3.15
N PRO A 191 17.04 -3.89 2.70
CA PRO A 191 17.51 -4.96 3.57
C PRO A 191 18.51 -4.43 4.61
N PHE A 192 18.75 -5.18 5.68
CA PHE A 192 19.83 -4.86 6.61
C PHE A 192 21.20 -5.05 5.95
N MET A 193 22.22 -4.30 6.36
CA MET A 193 23.59 -4.44 5.86
C MET A 193 24.14 -5.86 6.03
N PHE A 194 23.77 -6.55 7.11
CA PHE A 194 24.20 -7.92 7.39
C PHE A 194 23.60 -8.96 6.44
N GLU A 195 22.53 -8.64 5.71
CA GLU A 195 21.92 -9.54 4.72
C GLU A 195 22.74 -9.62 3.41
N GLY A 196 23.79 -8.81 3.30
CA GLY A 196 24.81 -8.90 2.27
C GLY A 196 24.65 -7.89 1.12
N GLN A 197 25.80 -7.52 0.55
CA GLN A 197 25.91 -6.52 -0.51
C GLN A 197 25.07 -6.85 -1.75
N ARG A 198 24.90 -8.15 -2.08
CA ARG A 198 24.07 -8.57 -3.21
C ARG A 198 22.63 -8.11 -3.05
N ARG A 199 22.02 -8.31 -1.89
CA ARG A 199 20.64 -7.90 -1.61
C ARG A 199 20.50 -6.38 -1.65
N MET A 200 21.46 -5.64 -1.12
CA MET A 200 21.43 -4.18 -1.17
C MET A 200 21.46 -3.66 -2.62
N ARG A 201 22.37 -4.18 -3.47
CA ARG A 201 22.43 -3.79 -4.89
C ARG A 201 21.13 -4.12 -5.64
N GLN A 202 20.57 -5.30 -5.39
CA GLN A 202 19.28 -5.69 -5.95
C GLN A 202 18.17 -4.73 -5.50
N ALA A 203 18.15 -4.37 -4.20
CA ALA A 203 17.18 -3.44 -3.65
C ALA A 203 17.27 -2.07 -4.32
N GLU A 204 18.47 -1.51 -4.48
CA GLU A 204 18.67 -0.20 -5.10
C GLU A 204 18.23 -0.18 -6.57
N ALA A 205 18.59 -1.23 -7.32
CA ALA A 205 18.14 -1.38 -8.71
C ALA A 205 16.61 -1.50 -8.81
N GLY A 206 15.99 -2.31 -7.95
CA GLY A 206 14.53 -2.45 -7.92
C GLY A 206 13.81 -1.17 -7.51
N ILE A 207 14.34 -0.43 -6.53
CA ILE A 207 13.80 0.87 -6.10
C ILE A 207 13.89 1.89 -7.25
N ALA A 208 15.00 1.90 -8.01
CA ALA A 208 15.14 2.78 -9.16
C ALA A 208 14.09 2.50 -10.24
N LYS A 209 13.79 1.22 -10.52
CA LYS A 209 12.71 0.81 -11.42
C LYS A 209 11.33 1.21 -10.86
N LEU A 210 11.07 0.92 -9.59
CA LEU A 210 9.79 1.24 -8.94
C LEU A 210 9.49 2.74 -8.96
N LYS A 211 10.50 3.59 -8.74
CA LYS A 211 10.36 5.06 -8.77
C LYS A 211 9.80 5.59 -10.08
N GLN A 212 10.02 4.90 -11.20
CA GLN A 212 9.49 5.29 -12.50
C GLN A 212 8.01 4.91 -12.66
N GLN A 213 7.52 4.00 -11.81
CA GLN A 213 6.20 3.38 -11.88
C GLN A 213 5.28 3.77 -10.72
N VAL A 214 5.63 4.78 -9.91
CA VAL A 214 4.81 5.29 -8.79
C VAL A 214 4.74 6.80 -8.83
N ASP A 215 3.67 7.38 -8.28
CA ASP A 215 3.53 8.83 -8.14
C ASP A 215 4.26 9.34 -6.89
N ALA A 216 4.38 8.51 -5.86
CA ALA A 216 5.20 8.77 -4.68
C ALA A 216 5.87 7.48 -4.16
N ILE A 217 7.02 7.62 -3.50
CA ILE A 217 7.72 6.49 -2.89
C ILE A 217 8.18 6.83 -1.48
N ILE A 218 7.96 5.89 -0.57
CA ILE A 218 8.46 5.88 0.81
C ILE A 218 9.47 4.75 0.91
N VAL A 219 10.72 5.10 1.20
CA VAL A 219 11.81 4.12 1.36
C VAL A 219 12.26 4.12 2.81
N VAL A 220 12.12 2.98 3.48
CA VAL A 220 12.56 2.75 4.85
C VAL A 220 13.83 1.89 4.85
N SER A 221 14.83 2.26 5.65
CA SER A 221 16.07 1.48 5.78
C SER A 221 15.99 0.60 7.01
N ASN A 222 16.13 -0.72 6.87
CA ASN A 222 16.05 -1.61 8.02
C ASN A 222 17.17 -1.37 9.05
N ASP A 223 18.36 -0.91 8.62
CA ASP A 223 19.48 -0.58 9.54
C ASP A 223 19.24 0.65 10.43
N LYS A 224 18.20 1.44 10.14
CA LYS A 224 17.85 2.62 10.93
C LYS A 224 16.69 2.34 11.89
N LEU A 225 16.39 1.07 12.11
CA LEU A 225 15.30 0.58 12.95
C LEU A 225 15.80 -0.08 14.21
#